data_AF-A0A554MI56-F1
#
_entry.id   AF-A0A554MI56-F1
#
_cell.length_a   1.000
_cell.length_b   1.000
_cell.length_c   1.000
_cell.angle_alpha   90.00
_cell.angle_beta   90.00
_cell.angle_gamma   90.00
#
_symmetry.space_group_name_H-M   'P 1'
#
loop_
_entity.id
_entity.type
_entity.pdbx_description
1 polymer ?
#
loop_
_entity_poly.entity_id
_entity_poly.type
_entity_poly.pdbx_seq_one_letter_code
_entity_poly.pdbx_strand_id
1 'polypeptide(L)'
;MTRHPPQRIREAEARATTLQREIKTLETELFFAGKYDKGNAILSVYAGAGGKDAEDWAALLARMYSRFAEQRGWKTRMLHEHWGENQGPGGWGIKNATMRIAAPFAYGYLTRGLRWWM
;
A
#
# COMPACT_ATOMS: atom_id res chain seq x y z
N MET A 1 -44.65 -18.36 -8.94
CA MET A 1 -44.84 -17.82 -7.57
C MET A 1 -43.49 -17.74 -6.88
N THR A 2 -42.78 -16.62 -6.99
CA THR A 2 -41.53 -16.37 -6.25
C THR A 2 -41.87 -16.09 -4.80
N ARG A 3 -41.64 -17.08 -3.91
CA ARG A 3 -41.80 -16.87 -2.46
C ARG A 3 -40.81 -15.81 -2.02
N HIS A 4 -41.31 -14.60 -1.75
CA HIS A 4 -40.53 -13.58 -1.07
C HIS A 4 -40.18 -14.10 0.34
N PRO A 5 -38.90 -14.04 0.76
CA PRO A 5 -38.55 -14.38 2.12
C PRO A 5 -39.37 -13.50 3.09
N PRO A 6 -39.91 -14.08 4.19
CA PRO A 6 -40.69 -13.32 5.17
C PRO A 6 -39.93 -12.06 5.59
N GLN A 7 -40.65 -10.96 5.79
CA GLN A 7 -40.09 -9.63 6.07
C GLN A 7 -39.02 -9.63 7.18
N ARG A 8 -39.21 -10.48 8.21
CA ARG A 8 -38.25 -10.72 9.29
C ARG A 8 -36.91 -11.31 8.84
N ILE A 9 -36.88 -12.16 7.81
CA ILE A 9 -35.64 -12.73 7.26
C ILE A 9 -34.84 -11.64 6.54
N ARG A 10 -35.50 -10.80 5.74
CA ARG A 10 -34.84 -9.65 5.09
C ARG A 10 -34.25 -8.67 6.10
N GLU A 11 -34.99 -8.39 7.18
CA GLU A 11 -34.50 -7.56 8.28
C GLU A 11 -33.29 -8.19 8.99
N ALA A 12 -33.32 -9.51 9.22
CA ALA A 12 -32.20 -10.24 9.82
C ALA A 12 -30.95 -10.23 8.92
N GLU A 13 -31.10 -10.44 7.61
CA GLU A 13 -30.00 -10.38 6.62
C GLU A 13 -29.38 -8.98 6.54
N ALA A 14 -30.21 -7.93 6.56
CA ALA A 14 -29.73 -6.56 6.57
C ALA A 14 -28.92 -6.26 7.85
N ARG A 15 -29.41 -6.68 9.02
CA ARG A 15 -28.69 -6.53 10.30
C ARG A 15 -27.38 -7.30 10.32
N ALA A 16 -27.37 -8.54 9.84
CA ALA A 16 -26.14 -9.35 9.75
C ALA A 16 -25.10 -8.66 8.86
N THR A 17 -25.53 -8.11 7.72
CA THR A 17 -24.65 -7.37 6.81
C THR A 17 -24.06 -6.11 7.47
N THR A 18 -24.87 -5.38 8.25
CA THR A 18 -24.39 -4.22 9.00
C THR A 18 -23.36 -4.61 10.04
N LEU A 19 -23.64 -5.63 10.86
CA LEU A 19 -22.70 -6.13 11.87
C LEU A 19 -21.38 -6.61 11.25
N GLN A 20 -21.44 -7.30 10.11
CA GLN A 20 -20.23 -7.71 9.39
C GLN A 20 -19.36 -6.52 8.97
N ARG A 21 -19.97 -5.41 8.53
CA ARG A 21 -19.23 -4.19 8.18
C ARG A 21 -18.60 -3.53 9.41
N GLU A 22 -19.33 -3.49 10.53
CA GLU A 22 -18.82 -2.94 11.80
C GLU A 22 -17.64 -3.76 12.31
N ILE A 23 -17.76 -5.08 12.34
CA ILE A 23 -16.68 -5.99 12.73
C ILE A 23 -15.45 -5.77 11.85
N LYS A 24 -15.61 -5.74 10.53
CA LYS A 24 -14.49 -5.52 9.60
C LYS A 24 -13.80 -4.16 9.81
N THR A 25 -14.57 -3.15 10.19
CA THR A 25 -14.03 -1.82 10.52
C THR A 25 -13.19 -1.89 11.79
N LEU A 26 -13.72 -2.50 12.84
CA LEU A 26 -13.01 -2.69 14.11
C LEU A 26 -11.74 -3.55 13.95
N GLU A 27 -11.80 -4.61 13.14
CA GLU A 27 -10.63 -5.43 12.80
C GLU A 27 -9.54 -4.59 12.14
N THR A 28 -9.91 -3.73 11.21
CA THR A 28 -8.96 -2.83 10.52
C THR A 28 -8.33 -1.85 11.51
N GLU A 29 -9.13 -1.26 12.39
CA GLU A 29 -8.64 -0.34 13.42
C GLU A 29 -7.71 -1.02 14.42
N LEU A 30 -8.04 -2.25 14.83
CA LEU A 30 -7.23 -3.03 15.75
C LEU A 30 -5.90 -3.46 15.10
N PHE A 31 -5.95 -3.90 13.85
CA PHE A 31 -4.76 -4.30 13.09
C PHE A 31 -3.79 -3.11 12.89
N PHE A 32 -4.33 -1.91 12.66
CA PHE A 32 -3.60 -0.66 12.50
C PHE A 32 -3.63 0.23 13.75
N ALA A 33 -3.48 -0.38 14.93
CA ALA A 33 -3.46 0.34 16.21
C ALA A 33 -2.11 0.99 16.54
N GLY A 34 -1.09 0.89 15.67
CA GLY A 34 0.20 1.53 15.88
C GLY A 34 0.10 3.06 15.84
N LYS A 35 1.00 3.74 16.59
CA LYS A 35 1.00 5.20 16.76
C LYS A 35 0.91 5.99 15.46
N TYR A 36 1.51 5.49 14.38
CA TYR A 36 1.56 6.14 13.07
C TYR A 36 0.77 5.41 12.00
N ASP A 37 0.13 4.28 12.32
CA ASP A 37 -0.43 3.38 11.32
C ASP A 37 -1.54 4.03 10.51
N LYS A 38 -2.32 4.94 11.12
CA LYS A 38 -3.40 5.72 10.47
C LYS A 38 -2.90 6.75 9.45
N GLY A 39 -1.61 7.08 9.47
CA GLY A 39 -1.03 8.17 8.71
C GLY A 39 -0.70 7.85 7.26
N ASN A 40 -0.41 8.93 6.52
CA ASN A 40 0.28 8.85 5.23
C ASN A 40 1.69 8.28 5.42
N ALA A 41 2.32 7.83 4.33
CA ALA A 41 3.69 7.32 4.36
C ALA A 41 4.63 8.17 3.51
N ILE A 42 5.89 8.26 3.95
CA ILE A 42 7.03 8.61 3.11
C ILE A 42 7.83 7.33 2.90
N LEU A 43 7.98 6.93 1.64
CA LEU A 43 8.77 5.77 1.26
C LEU A 43 10.04 6.25 0.57
N SER A 44 11.19 5.88 1.12
CA SER A 44 12.50 6.11 0.50
C SER A 44 13.16 4.78 0.17
N VAL A 45 13.62 4.63 -1.07
CA VAL A 45 14.38 3.48 -1.54
C VAL A 45 15.79 3.94 -1.83
N TYR A 46 16.79 3.20 -1.35
CA TYR A 46 18.20 3.48 -1.55
C TYR A 46 18.86 2.26 -2.19
N ALA A 47 19.72 2.47 -3.19
CA ALA A 47 20.63 1.44 -3.67
C ALA A 47 21.63 1.11 -2.55
N GLY A 48 21.75 -0.19 -2.24
CA GLY A 48 22.74 -0.69 -1.28
C GLY A 48 24.11 -0.89 -1.92
N ALA A 49 24.96 -1.68 -1.26
CA ALA A 49 26.20 -2.13 -1.85
C ALA A 49 25.91 -3.06 -3.05
N GLY A 50 26.61 -2.86 -4.17
CA GLY A 50 26.40 -3.64 -5.40
C GLY A 50 26.52 -2.84 -6.69
N GLY A 51 26.71 -1.52 -6.61
CA GLY A 51 26.88 -0.67 -7.80
C GLY A 51 25.63 -0.70 -8.68
N LYS A 52 25.81 -0.90 -9.98
CA LYS A 52 24.74 -0.81 -10.98
C LYS A 52 23.58 -1.78 -10.72
N ASP A 53 23.86 -3.02 -10.35
CA ASP A 53 22.79 -4.01 -10.11
C ASP A 53 21.91 -3.58 -8.93
N ALA A 54 22.52 -3.01 -7.88
CA ALA A 54 21.79 -2.46 -6.74
C ALA A 54 20.94 -1.24 -7.14
N GLU A 55 21.44 -0.38 -8.03
CA GLU A 55 20.70 0.77 -8.56
C GLU A 55 19.50 0.34 -9.43
N ASP A 56 19.67 -0.71 -10.25
CA ASP A 56 18.60 -1.28 -11.07
C ASP A 56 17.51 -1.94 -10.20
N TRP A 57 17.91 -2.66 -9.15
CA TRP A 57 16.99 -3.22 -8.15
C TRP A 57 16.25 -2.14 -7.38
N ALA A 58 16.93 -1.08 -6.95
CA ALA A 58 16.28 0.06 -6.31
C ALA A 58 15.23 0.69 -7.23
N ALA A 59 15.52 0.83 -8.52
CA ALA A 59 14.58 1.37 -9.51
C ALA A 59 13.38 0.43 -9.72
N LEU A 60 13.59 -0.88 -9.72
CA LEU A 60 12.50 -1.86 -9.77
C LEU A 60 11.62 -1.79 -8.52
N LEU A 61 12.20 -1.71 -7.33
CA LEU A 61 11.45 -1.58 -6.07
C LEU A 61 10.63 -0.29 -6.00
N ALA A 62 11.23 0.85 -6.37
CA ALA A 62 10.51 2.12 -6.39
C ALA A 62 9.29 2.07 -7.34
N ARG A 63 9.46 1.48 -8.54
CA ARG A 63 8.35 1.26 -9.49
C ARG A 63 7.29 0.30 -8.94
N MET A 64 7.71 -0.77 -8.28
CA MET A 64 6.80 -1.75 -7.67
C MET A 64 5.89 -1.09 -6.64
N TYR A 65 6.45 -0.28 -5.73
CA TYR A 65 5.66 0.40 -4.70
C TYR A 65 4.77 1.51 -5.26
N SER A 66 5.20 2.23 -6.31
CA SER A 66 4.33 3.21 -7.00
C SER A 66 3.10 2.49 -7.60
N ARG A 67 3.32 1.39 -8.33
CA ARG A 67 2.24 0.61 -8.92
C ARG A 67 1.31 0.00 -7.87
N PHE A 68 1.86 -0.53 -6.78
CA PHE A 68 1.07 -1.05 -5.66
C PHE A 68 0.15 0.02 -5.07
N ALA A 69 0.65 1.25 -4.88
CA ALA A 69 -0.14 2.36 -4.38
C ALA A 69 -1.23 2.79 -5.39
N GLU A 70 -0.88 2.89 -6.68
CA GLU A 70 -1.83 3.21 -7.76
C GLU A 70 -2.96 2.17 -7.87
N GLN A 71 -2.64 0.87 -7.83
CA GLN A 71 -3.63 -0.21 -7.86
C GLN A 71 -4.63 -0.16 -6.70
N ARG A 72 -4.24 0.42 -5.56
CA ARG A 72 -5.10 0.65 -4.39
C ARG A 72 -5.85 1.99 -4.44
N GLY A 73 -5.67 2.77 -5.50
CA GLY A 73 -6.25 4.11 -5.62
C GLY A 73 -5.62 5.15 -4.68
N TRP A 74 -4.40 4.90 -4.20
CA TRP A 74 -3.70 5.83 -3.31
C TRP A 74 -3.00 6.93 -4.10
N LYS A 75 -2.97 8.14 -3.54
CA LYS A 75 -2.31 9.28 -4.18
C LYS A 75 -0.81 9.25 -3.92
N THR A 76 -0.02 9.06 -4.96
CA THR A 76 1.45 9.09 -4.90
C THR A 76 1.99 10.45 -5.38
N ARG A 77 3.11 10.89 -4.82
CA ARG A 77 3.87 12.06 -5.29
C ARG A 77 5.36 11.79 -5.12
N MET A 78 6.13 11.84 -6.21
CA MET A 78 7.58 11.83 -6.13
C MET A 78 8.07 13.12 -5.45
N LEU A 79 8.88 12.98 -4.41
CA LEU A 79 9.49 14.09 -3.68
C LEU A 79 10.96 14.28 -4.07
N HIS A 80 11.66 13.18 -4.35
CA HIS A 80 13.07 13.19 -4.72
C HIS A 80 13.39 11.97 -5.59
N GLU A 81 14.30 12.14 -6.54
CA GLU A 81 14.85 11.07 -7.35
C GLU A 81 16.31 11.42 -7.70
N HIS A 82 17.21 10.49 -7.43
CA HIS A 82 18.62 10.60 -7.77
C HIS A 82 19.01 9.42 -8.64
N TRP A 83 19.25 9.71 -9.91
CA TRP A 83 19.67 8.76 -10.91
C TRP A 83 21.11 8.28 -10.70
N GLY A 84 21.39 7.06 -11.12
CA GLY A 84 22.75 6.54 -11.24
C GLY A 84 23.57 7.30 -12.29
N GLU A 85 24.88 7.08 -12.30
CA GLU A 85 25.81 7.75 -13.24
C GLU A 85 25.60 7.33 -14.70
N ASN A 86 25.03 6.15 -14.94
CA ASN A 86 24.83 5.62 -16.27
C ASN A 86 23.47 6.05 -16.86
N GLN A 87 23.43 7.22 -17.49
CA GLN A 87 22.49 7.48 -18.59
C GLN A 87 23.04 6.84 -19.88
N GLY A 88 23.03 5.51 -19.97
CA GLY A 88 23.65 4.76 -21.07
C GLY A 88 22.78 3.62 -21.60
N PRO A 89 23.19 2.91 -22.68
CA PRO A 89 22.35 2.04 -23.52
C PRO A 89 21.67 0.83 -22.83
N GLY A 90 21.90 0.62 -21.52
CA GLY A 90 21.24 -0.39 -20.68
C GLY A 90 20.19 0.13 -19.69
N GLY A 91 19.90 1.44 -19.65
CA GLY A 91 18.77 1.98 -18.86
C GLY A 91 19.03 2.31 -17.38
N TRP A 92 17.94 2.69 -16.72
CA TRP A 92 17.79 3.67 -15.64
C TRP A 92 17.83 3.09 -14.21
N GLY A 93 19.03 2.96 -13.63
CA GLY A 93 19.21 2.72 -12.20
C GLY A 93 19.03 3.99 -11.36
N ILE A 94 18.60 3.85 -10.10
CA ILE A 94 18.52 4.98 -9.15
C ILE A 94 19.43 4.74 -7.95
N LYS A 95 20.16 5.78 -7.54
CA LYS A 95 20.87 5.79 -6.26
C LYS A 95 19.89 5.88 -5.10
N ASN A 96 18.87 6.71 -5.23
CA ASN A 96 17.72 6.72 -4.33
C ASN A 96 16.49 7.43 -4.93
N ALA A 97 15.32 7.14 -4.38
CA ALA A 97 14.10 7.89 -4.64
C ALA A 97 13.26 7.98 -3.37
N THR A 98 12.52 9.08 -3.20
CA THR A 98 11.61 9.30 -2.07
C THR A 98 10.24 9.75 -2.57
N MET A 99 9.19 9.00 -2.23
CA MET A 99 7.81 9.32 -2.56
C MET A 99 6.95 9.52 -1.32
N ARG A 100 5.97 10.41 -1.44
CA ARG A 100 4.84 10.51 -0.52
C ARG A 100 3.69 9.67 -1.03
N ILE A 101 3.15 8.83 -0.15
CA ILE A 101 1.95 8.02 -0.40
C ILE A 101 0.87 8.53 0.56
N ALA A 102 -0.16 9.15 0.01
CA ALA A 102 -1.25 9.75 0.74
C ALA A 102 -2.52 8.89 0.63
N ALA A 103 -2.83 8.18 1.72
CA ALA A 103 -4.04 7.40 1.89
C ALA A 103 -4.26 7.08 3.38
N PRO A 104 -5.51 6.83 3.82
CA PRO A 104 -5.77 6.28 5.14
C PRO A 104 -5.01 4.97 5.35
N PHE A 105 -4.38 4.85 6.51
CA PHE A 105 -3.62 3.65 6.90
C PHE A 105 -2.39 3.31 6.04
N ALA A 106 -1.93 4.21 5.15
CA ALA A 106 -0.85 3.92 4.22
C ALA A 106 0.44 3.45 4.91
N TYR A 107 0.82 4.11 6.01
CA TYR A 107 1.99 3.72 6.80
C TYR A 107 1.83 2.32 7.40
N GLY A 108 0.67 2.04 8.01
CA GLY A 108 0.39 0.73 8.60
C GLY A 108 0.47 -0.40 7.57
N TYR A 109 -0.12 -0.20 6.39
CA TYR A 109 -0.06 -1.19 5.31
C TYR A 109 1.37 -1.45 4.83
N LEU A 110 2.18 -0.40 4.63
CA LEU A 110 3.53 -0.52 4.09
C LEU A 110 4.54 -1.08 5.10
N THR A 111 4.26 -1.00 6.40
CA THR A 111 5.16 -1.53 7.43
C THR A 111 4.75 -2.92 7.93
N ARG A 112 3.45 -3.17 8.10
CA ARG A 112 2.92 -4.41 8.70
C ARG A 112 2.37 -5.38 7.66
N GLY A 113 1.88 -4.89 6.52
CA GLY A 113 1.43 -5.73 5.42
C GLY A 113 2.56 -6.58 4.83
N LEU A 114 3.80 -6.11 4.94
CA LEU A 114 5.00 -6.86 4.55
C LEU A 114 5.43 -7.92 5.58
N ARG A 115 4.94 -7.86 6.82
CA ARG A 115 5.30 -8.83 7.87
C ARG A 115 4.73 -10.23 7.64
N TRP A 116 3.76 -10.36 6.74
CA TRP A 116 3.14 -11.64 6.35
C TRP A 116 3.62 -12.14 4.97
N TRP A 117 4.45 -11.37 4.27
CA TRP A 117 5.07 -11.75 2.99
C TRP A 117 6.48 -12.32 3.16
N MET A 118 6.97 -12.42 4.39
CA MET A 118 8.30 -12.92 4.75
C MET A 118 8.19 -13.95 5.87
#